data_AF-A0A6A4QWG8-F1
#
_entry.id   AF-A0A6A4QWG8-F1
#
_cell.length_a   1.000
_cell.length_b   1.000
_cell.length_c   1.000
_cell.angle_alpha   90.00
_cell.angle_beta   90.00
_cell.angle_gamma   90.00
#
_symmetry.space_group_name_H-M   'P 1'
#
loop_
_entity.id
_entity.type
_entity.pdbx_description
1 polymer ?
#
loop_
_entity_poly.entity_id
_entity_poly.type
_entity_poly.pdbx_seq_one_letter_code
_entity_poly.pdbx_strand_id
1 'polypeptide(L)'
;MEASRTGLPFNFFYVEANESIVYSYTKSFNAFAAKLSDEEANKLSAMDEVLSVIQSQYRKLDTTRTWNFIGLPLTAKRRLKLESDIVVALLDTGITRVSKLQGSWI
;
A
#
# COMPACT_ATOMS: atom_id res chain seq x y z
N MET A 1 -0.90 -3.87 -13.93
CA MET A 1 -0.83 -5.26 -13.43
C MET A 1 0.28 -5.34 -12.38
N GLU A 2 0.17 -6.23 -11.41
CA GLU A 2 1.20 -6.56 -10.43
C GLU A 2 1.62 -8.02 -10.63
N ALA A 3 2.92 -8.28 -10.70
CA ALA A 3 3.47 -9.62 -10.91
C ALA A 3 4.47 -9.98 -9.80
N SER A 4 4.32 -11.16 -9.21
CA SER A 4 5.20 -11.71 -8.16
C SER A 4 6.07 -12.83 -8.73
N ARG A 5 7.32 -12.96 -8.28
CA ARG A 5 8.32 -13.88 -8.86
C ARG A 5 9.03 -14.74 -7.81
N THR A 6 9.53 -15.90 -8.25
CA THR A 6 10.37 -16.81 -7.46
C THR A 6 11.77 -16.92 -8.07
N GLY A 7 12.78 -16.22 -7.50
CA GLY A 7 14.20 -16.42 -7.88
C GLY A 7 14.84 -15.35 -8.80
N LEU A 8 16.14 -15.56 -9.10
CA LEU A 8 17.22 -14.67 -9.59
C LEU A 8 16.88 -13.50 -10.55
N PRO A 9 17.70 -12.43 -10.59
CA PRO A 9 17.43 -11.23 -11.39
C PRO A 9 17.42 -11.52 -12.88
N PHE A 10 16.44 -10.96 -13.59
CA PHE A 10 16.40 -10.96 -15.04
C PHE A 10 17.66 -10.28 -15.58
N ASN A 11 18.41 -11.00 -16.41
CA ASN A 11 19.38 -10.41 -17.31
C ASN A 11 18.89 -10.72 -18.73
N PHE A 12 18.06 -9.82 -19.31
CA PHE A 12 18.21 -9.27 -20.66
C PHE A 12 16.93 -8.64 -21.29
N PHE A 13 17.16 -7.45 -21.90
CA PHE A 13 16.52 -6.76 -23.05
C PHE A 13 15.05 -6.27 -23.00
N TYR A 14 14.87 -4.94 -22.96
CA TYR A 14 14.27 -4.02 -23.96
C TYR A 14 14.02 -2.68 -23.22
N VAL A 15 14.42 -1.53 -23.78
CA VAL A 15 14.24 -0.21 -23.14
C VAL A 15 12.75 0.03 -22.79
N GLU A 16 11.84 -0.43 -23.65
CA GLU A 16 10.39 -0.39 -23.44
C GLU A 16 9.91 -1.19 -22.22
N ALA A 17 10.56 -2.30 -21.89
CA ALA A 17 10.21 -3.10 -20.71
C ALA A 17 10.55 -2.37 -19.41
N ASN A 18 11.58 -1.52 -19.41
CA ASN A 18 11.90 -0.69 -18.24
C ASN A 18 10.96 0.52 -18.14
N GLU A 19 10.53 1.06 -19.28
CA GLU A 19 9.56 2.17 -19.34
C GLU A 19 8.14 1.76 -18.89
N SER A 20 7.79 0.48 -18.99
CA SER A 20 6.47 -0.03 -18.56
C SER A 20 6.37 -0.28 -17.05
N ILE A 21 7.49 -0.42 -16.35
CA ILE A 21 7.53 -0.62 -14.89
C ILE A 21 7.16 0.68 -14.18
N VAL A 22 6.12 0.61 -13.36
CA VAL A 22 5.65 1.69 -12.50
C VAL A 22 6.34 1.65 -11.15
N TYR A 23 6.56 0.45 -10.60
CA TYR A 23 7.19 0.28 -9.29
C TYR A 23 7.78 -1.12 -9.13
N SER A 24 8.90 -1.21 -8.40
CA SER A 24 9.53 -2.49 -8.04
C SER A 24 9.51 -2.68 -6.53
N TYR A 25 8.84 -3.74 -6.08
CA TYR A 25 8.88 -4.22 -4.71
C TYR A 25 10.09 -5.15 -4.58
N THR A 26 11.04 -4.80 -3.70
CA THR A 26 12.29 -5.57 -3.51
C THR A 26 12.58 -5.92 -2.05
N LYS A 27 11.87 -5.31 -1.10
CA LYS A 27 12.15 -5.47 0.33
C LYS A 27 11.41 -6.67 0.92
N SER A 28 10.08 -6.65 0.85
CA SER A 28 9.23 -7.65 1.49
C SER A 28 8.69 -8.68 0.50
N PHE A 29 8.69 -8.34 -0.79
CA PHE A 29 8.20 -9.17 -1.88
C PHE A 29 9.14 -9.01 -3.06
N ASN A 30 9.28 -10.05 -3.90
CA ASN A 30 9.94 -9.97 -5.19
C ASN A 30 8.86 -9.76 -6.25
N ALA A 31 8.44 -8.51 -6.44
CA ALA A 31 7.32 -8.19 -7.31
C ALA A 31 7.49 -6.84 -8.01
N PHE A 32 6.73 -6.60 -9.07
CA PHE A 32 6.69 -5.30 -9.74
C PHE A 32 5.27 -4.96 -10.21
N ALA A 33 4.99 -3.67 -10.28
CA ALA A 33 3.81 -3.12 -10.93
C ALA A 33 4.21 -2.57 -12.30
N ALA A 34 3.50 -2.95 -13.36
CA ALA A 34 3.74 -2.48 -14.72
C ALA A 34 2.44 -2.22 -15.48
N LYS A 35 2.52 -1.33 -16.47
CA LYS A 35 1.47 -1.14 -17.48
C LYS A 35 1.64 -2.22 -18.54
N LEU A 36 0.64 -3.07 -18.70
CA LEU A 36 0.65 -4.19 -19.65
C LEU A 36 -0.70 -4.23 -20.35
N SER A 37 -0.68 -4.60 -21.62
CA SER A 37 -1.87 -5.10 -22.33
C SER A 37 -2.31 -6.45 -21.77
N ASP A 38 -3.54 -6.86 -22.08
CA ASP A 38 -4.06 -8.17 -21.67
C ASP A 38 -3.26 -9.32 -22.27
N GLU A 39 -2.76 -9.16 -23.50
CA GLU A 39 -1.90 -10.16 -24.15
C GLU A 39 -0.56 -10.31 -23.42
N GLU A 40 0.09 -9.20 -23.06
CA GLU A 40 1.35 -9.22 -22.31
C GLU A 40 1.17 -9.80 -20.89
N ALA A 41 0.06 -9.45 -20.23
CA ALA A 41 -0.28 -10.00 -18.92
C ALA A 41 -0.47 -11.52 -18.96
N ASN A 42 -1.15 -12.04 -20.01
CA ASN A 42 -1.33 -13.47 -20.22
C ASN A 42 -0.03 -14.19 -20.56
N LYS A 43 0.86 -13.57 -21.34
CA LYS A 43 2.20 -14.13 -21.61
C LYS A 43 3.02 -14.21 -20.33
N LEU A 44 2.99 -13.18 -19.49
CA LEU A 44 3.71 -13.14 -18.23
C LEU A 44 3.15 -14.15 -17.21
N SER A 45 1.84 -14.36 -17.15
CA SER A 45 1.25 -15.33 -16.21
C SER A 45 1.56 -16.78 -16.57
N ALA A 46 1.99 -17.05 -17.80
CA ALA A 46 2.40 -18.38 -18.26
C ALA A 46 3.90 -18.66 -18.07
N MET A 47 4.69 -17.72 -17.56
CA MET A 47 6.12 -17.91 -17.31
C MET A 47 6.35 -18.65 -15.99
N ASP A 48 7.21 -19.67 -16.00
CA ASP A 48 7.52 -20.48 -14.81
C ASP A 48 8.13 -19.64 -13.66
N GLU A 49 8.80 -18.54 -13.98
CA GLU A 49 9.41 -17.63 -13.01
C GLU A 49 8.41 -16.64 -12.37
N VAL A 50 7.19 -16.55 -12.92
CA VAL A 50 6.13 -15.66 -12.46
C VAL A 50 5.10 -16.47 -11.67
N LEU A 51 5.02 -16.19 -10.37
CA LEU A 51 4.08 -16.86 -9.47
C LEU A 51 2.63 -16.46 -9.73
N SER A 52 2.39 -15.18 -10.01
CA SER A 52 1.04 -14.66 -10.24
C SER A 52 1.08 -13.31 -10.94
N VAL A 53 0.08 -13.05 -11.77
CA VAL A 53 -0.20 -11.71 -12.33
C VAL A 53 -1.60 -11.31 -11.90
N ILE A 54 -1.73 -10.12 -11.31
CA ILE A 54 -2.99 -9.59 -10.77
C ILE A 54 -3.25 -8.21 -11.36
N GLN A 55 -4.50 -7.95 -11.72
CA GLN A 55 -4.89 -6.61 -12.15
C GLN A 55 -4.90 -5.65 -10.96
N SER A 56 -4.18 -4.53 -11.10
CA SER A 56 -4.20 -3.48 -10.08
C SER A 56 -5.56 -2.81 -10.10
N GLN A 57 -6.17 -2.65 -8.93
CA GLN A 57 -7.53 -2.14 -8.77
C GLN A 57 -7.51 -0.86 -7.94
N TYR A 58 -8.26 0.15 -8.39
CA TYR A 58 -8.56 1.31 -7.55
C TYR A 58 -9.51 0.87 -6.42
N ARG A 59 -9.11 1.15 -5.18
CA ARG A 59 -9.94 0.92 -4.00
C ARG A 59 -10.67 2.21 -3.64
N LYS A 60 -11.97 2.11 -3.37
CA LYS A 60 -12.77 3.20 -2.81
C LYS A 60 -12.57 3.23 -1.30
N LEU A 61 -12.45 4.42 -0.72
CA LEU A 61 -12.39 4.58 0.73
C LEU A 61 -13.79 4.37 1.33
N ASP A 62 -13.89 3.46 2.29
CA ASP A 62 -15.17 3.15 2.94
C ASP A 62 -15.53 4.15 4.06
N THR A 63 -14.54 4.78 4.71
CA THR A 63 -14.80 5.74 5.79
C THR A 63 -13.83 6.92 5.73
N THR A 64 -14.30 8.13 6.05
CA THR A 64 -13.48 9.34 6.20
C THR A 64 -13.36 9.82 7.65
N ARG A 65 -13.92 9.05 8.61
CA ARG A 65 -14.00 9.41 10.04
C ARG A 65 -13.76 8.22 10.96
N THR A 66 -12.52 7.74 10.98
CA THR A 66 -12.05 6.57 11.74
C THR A 66 -12.43 6.59 13.23
N TRP A 67 -12.40 7.75 13.89
CA TRP A 67 -12.73 7.84 15.33
C TRP A 67 -14.17 7.45 15.67
N ASN A 68 -15.13 7.82 14.82
CA ASN A 68 -16.53 7.43 15.02
C ASN A 68 -16.75 5.95 14.69
N PHE A 69 -15.92 5.36 13.82
CA PHE A 69 -16.03 3.98 13.38
C PHE A 69 -15.49 2.98 14.42
N ILE A 70 -14.36 3.29 15.08
CA ILE A 70 -13.74 2.37 16.06
C ILE A 70 -14.53 2.36 17.40
N GLY A 71 -15.40 3.34 17.64
CA GLY A 71 -16.26 3.35 18.84
C GLY A 71 -15.51 3.59 20.15
N LEU A 72 -14.33 4.24 20.08
CA LEU A 72 -13.54 4.52 21.28
C LEU A 72 -14.13 5.71 22.05
N PRO A 73 -14.43 5.55 23.35
CA PRO A 73 -14.91 6.65 24.16
C PRO A 73 -13.82 7.70 24.34
N LEU A 74 -14.19 8.98 24.29
CA LEU A 74 -13.28 10.10 24.59
C LEU A 74 -12.74 10.03 26.02
N THR A 75 -13.44 9.31 26.90
CA THR A 75 -13.13 9.12 28.31
C THR A 75 -12.73 7.66 28.59
N ALA A 76 -11.53 7.28 28.16
CA ALA A 76 -10.94 5.98 28.49
C ALA A 76 -9.97 6.09 29.68
N LYS A 77 -10.07 5.18 30.65
CA LYS A 77 -9.07 5.07 31.74
C LYS A 77 -7.75 4.54 31.16
N ARG A 78 -6.75 5.42 31.09
CA ARG A 78 -5.44 5.14 30.46
C ARG A 78 -4.51 4.35 31.39
N ARG A 79 -3.77 3.39 30.85
CA ARG A 79 -2.65 2.69 31.51
C ARG A 79 -1.33 2.98 30.80
N LEU A 80 -0.77 4.16 31.05
CA LEU A 80 0.37 4.71 30.31
C LEU A 80 1.60 3.79 30.22
N LYS A 81 1.91 3.01 31.27
CA LYS A 81 3.03 2.04 31.25
C LYS A 81 2.82 0.87 30.29
N LEU A 82 1.57 0.53 29.97
CA LEU A 82 1.20 -0.55 29.05
C LEU A 82 0.91 -0.02 27.64
N GLU A 83 0.53 1.26 27.55
CA GLU A 83 0.15 1.92 26.30
C GLU A 83 1.31 2.73 25.67
N SER A 84 2.54 2.55 26.18
CA SER A 84 3.74 3.16 25.62
C SER A 84 4.40 2.26 24.57
N ASP A 85 5.26 2.85 23.74
CA ASP A 85 6.13 2.12 22.79
C ASP A 85 5.37 1.32 21.71
N ILE A 86 4.14 1.74 21.39
CA ILE A 86 3.33 1.15 20.33
C ILE A 86 3.35 2.07 19.10
N VAL A 87 3.71 1.51 17.94
CA VAL A 87 3.58 2.18 16.64
C VAL A 87 2.40 1.58 15.89
N VAL A 88 1.42 2.42 15.54
CA VAL A 88 0.27 2.04 14.72
C VAL A 88 0.43 2.66 13.34
N ALA A 89 0.57 1.82 12.31
CA ALA A 89 0.60 2.26 10.92
C ALA A 89 -0.82 2.38 10.37
N LEU A 90 -1.13 3.50 9.73
CA LEU A 90 -2.40 3.75 9.04
C LEU A 90 -2.13 4.02 7.56
N LEU A 91 -2.73 3.21 6.69
CA LEU A 91 -2.72 3.41 5.24
C LEU A 91 -4.03 4.10 4.84
N ASP A 92 -3.96 5.40 4.59
CA ASP A 92 -5.09 6.25 4.22
C ASP A 92 -4.58 7.36 3.27
N THR A 93 -5.44 8.28 2.88
CA THR A 93 -5.16 9.48 2.08
C THR A 93 -4.23 10.49 2.74
N GLY A 94 -3.83 10.24 3.98
CA GLY A 94 -2.91 11.06 4.74
C GLY A 94 -3.58 11.74 5.94
N ILE A 95 -2.84 12.68 6.55
CA ILE A 95 -3.32 13.46 7.69
C ILE A 95 -3.19 14.95 7.37
N THR A 96 -4.28 15.70 7.52
CA THR A 96 -4.25 17.15 7.39
C THR A 96 -3.83 17.77 8.72
N ARG A 97 -2.72 18.52 8.74
CA ARG A 97 -2.36 19.37 9.88
C ARG A 97 -3.21 20.64 9.88
N VAL A 98 -4.43 20.58 10.42
CA VAL A 98 -5.13 21.79 10.86
C VAL A 98 -5.06 21.83 12.38
N SER A 99 -3.99 22.45 12.89
CA SER A 99 -3.99 22.93 14.27
C SER A 99 -4.85 24.18 14.34
N LYS A 100 -6.12 24.05 14.74
CA LYS A 100 -6.78 25.16 15.39
C LYS A 100 -6.45 25.08 16.88
N LEU A 101 -5.46 25.86 17.29
CA LEU A 101 -5.52 26.49 18.59
C LEU A 101 -6.85 27.25 18.63
N GLN A 102 -7.78 26.82 19.46
CA GLN A 102 -8.88 27.69 19.89
C GLN A 102 -8.91 27.63 21.41
N GLY A 103 -8.09 28.49 21.99
CA GLY A 103 -8.29 28.96 23.36
C GLY A 103 -9.39 30.02 23.39
N SER A 104 -9.89 30.24 24.61
CA SER A 104 -10.90 31.20 25.05
C SER A 104 -12.35 30.74 24.92
N TRP A 105 -12.93 30.35 26.06
CA TRP A 105 -13.90 31.15 26.85
C TRP A 105 -13.69 30.76 28.33
N ILE A 106 -13.05 31.61 29.14
CA ILE A 106 -13.77 32.42 30.15
C ILE A 106 -15.07 33.04 29.66
#